data_AF-A0A6G3ZA69-F1
#
_entry.id   AF-A0A6G3ZA69-F1
#
_cell.length_a   1.000
_cell.length_b   1.000
_cell.length_c   1.000
_cell.angle_alpha   90.00
_cell.angle_beta   90.00
_cell.angle_gamma   90.00
#
_symmetry.space_group_name_H-M   'P 1'
#
loop_
_entity.id
_entity.type
_entity.pdbx_description
1 polymer ?
#
loop_
_entity_poly.entity_id
_entity_poly.type
_entity_poly.pdbx_seq_one_letter_code
_entity_poly.pdbx_strand_id
1 'polypeptide(L)'
;MEDNHNRRPDIILFINGMPLVVIELKNAADAKANLQAAFNQLQTYKREIPSLFTYNALLVISDGLSARAGSLSAPFSRFSQWKRKLSNDTIENTSDTNELEILVDGMLNKQALLDLVRHFTVFEKEKTEDPETEVVTIKTTKKIAAYHQYYAVNKAVESVLRACGI
;
A
#
# COMPACT_ATOMS: atom_id res chain seq x y z
N MET A 1 11.41 -2.85 -19.21
CA MET A 1 11.46 -4.02 -20.10
C MET A 1 12.30 -5.06 -19.39
N GLU A 2 11.77 -6.25 -19.19
CA GLU A 2 12.44 -7.37 -18.53
C GLU A 2 12.00 -8.64 -19.26
N ASP A 3 12.93 -9.51 -19.65
CA ASP A 3 12.65 -10.75 -20.36
C ASP A 3 11.66 -10.60 -21.53
N ASN A 4 11.88 -9.61 -22.41
CA ASN A 4 11.01 -9.24 -23.54
C ASN A 4 9.59 -8.76 -23.18
N HIS A 5 9.23 -8.67 -21.90
CA HIS A 5 8.00 -8.04 -21.46
C HIS A 5 8.20 -6.52 -21.33
N ASN A 6 7.40 -5.77 -22.08
CA ASN A 6 7.34 -4.32 -21.95
C ASN A 6 6.02 -3.93 -21.29
N ARG A 7 6.11 -3.48 -20.03
CA ARG A 7 4.97 -3.01 -19.24
C ARG A 7 5.19 -1.57 -18.81
N ARG A 8 4.09 -0.81 -18.80
CA ARG A 8 4.06 0.60 -18.41
C ARG A 8 3.06 0.78 -17.28
N PRO A 9 3.50 0.83 -16.02
CA PRO A 9 2.65 1.27 -14.93
C PRO A 9 2.19 2.72 -15.17
N ASP A 10 1.01 3.07 -14.67
CA ASP A 10 0.44 4.41 -14.89
C ASP A 10 1.25 5.48 -14.15
N ILE A 11 1.50 5.29 -12.85
CA ILE A 11 2.25 6.24 -12.02
C ILE A 11 3.21 5.48 -11.11
N ILE A 12 4.43 6.01 -10.99
CA ILE A 12 5.45 5.53 -10.06
C ILE A 12 5.94 6.73 -9.23
N LEU A 13 5.96 6.59 -7.91
CA LEU A 13 6.56 7.60 -7.02
C LEU A 13 7.97 7.17 -6.63
N PHE A 14 8.94 8.01 -7.00
CA PHE A 14 10.34 7.82 -6.67
C PHE A 14 10.70 8.59 -5.40
N ILE A 15 11.40 7.94 -4.48
CA ILE A 15 12.04 8.60 -3.34
C ILE A 15 13.53 8.32 -3.42
N ASN A 16 14.32 9.38 -3.59
CA ASN A 16 15.78 9.29 -3.78
C ASN A 16 16.19 8.29 -4.89
N GLY A 17 15.44 8.27 -6.00
CA GLY A 17 15.70 7.39 -7.14
C GLY A 17 15.15 5.96 -7.01
N MET A 18 14.57 5.57 -5.87
CA MET A 18 13.96 4.24 -5.69
C MET A 18 12.45 4.26 -5.99
N PRO A 19 11.91 3.30 -6.78
CA PRO A 19 10.49 3.22 -7.11
C PRO A 19 9.69 2.64 -5.92
N LEU A 20 9.38 3.48 -4.93
CA LEU A 20 8.74 3.03 -3.70
C LEU A 20 7.24 2.82 -3.85
N VAL A 21 6.56 3.53 -4.75
CA VAL A 21 5.10 3.40 -4.93
C VAL A 21 4.80 3.12 -6.38
N VAL A 22 3.97 2.11 -6.63
CA VAL A 22 3.39 1.84 -7.95
C VAL A 22 1.87 2.00 -7.84
N ILE A 23 1.30 2.82 -8.72
CA ILE A 23 -0.13 3.14 -8.75
C ILE A 23 -0.67 2.70 -10.10
N GLU A 24 -1.75 1.93 -10.07
CA GLU A 24 -2.51 1.54 -11.24
C GLU A 24 -3.91 2.15 -11.19
N LEU A 25 -4.31 2.78 -12.29
CA LEU A 25 -5.56 3.52 -12.43
C LEU A 25 -6.43 2.85 -13.50
N LYS A 26 -7.73 2.78 -13.26
CA LYS A 26 -8.73 2.46 -14.28
C LYS A 26 -9.65 3.65 -14.51
N ASN A 27 -10.24 3.70 -15.69
CA ASN A 27 -11.11 4.78 -16.10
C ASN A 27 -12.49 4.63 -15.46
N ALA A 28 -12.92 5.60 -14.65
CA ALA A 28 -14.23 5.62 -14.00
C ALA A 28 -15.41 5.55 -14.98
N ALA A 29 -15.22 5.91 -16.25
CA ALA A 29 -16.23 5.84 -17.29
C ALA A 29 -16.40 4.43 -17.92
N ASP A 30 -15.53 3.47 -17.60
CA ASP A 30 -15.63 2.10 -18.09
C ASP A 30 -16.40 1.22 -17.09
N ALA A 31 -17.53 0.64 -17.52
CA ALA A 31 -18.34 -0.24 -16.68
C ALA A 31 -17.59 -1.51 -16.18
N LYS A 32 -16.44 -1.85 -16.79
CA LYS A 32 -15.57 -2.96 -16.36
C LYS A 32 -14.39 -2.49 -15.51
N ALA A 33 -14.17 -1.18 -15.35
CA ALA A 33 -13.15 -0.63 -14.47
C ALA A 33 -13.58 -0.80 -13.01
N ASN A 34 -13.01 -1.82 -12.37
CA ASN A 34 -13.13 -2.00 -10.94
C ASN A 34 -11.74 -2.21 -10.33
N LEU A 35 -11.66 -2.04 -9.01
CA LEU A 35 -10.41 -2.24 -8.26
C LEU A 35 -9.76 -3.61 -8.50
N GLN A 36 -10.54 -4.66 -8.78
CA GLN A 36 -10.01 -5.99 -9.07
C GLN A 36 -9.21 -6.01 -10.38
N ALA A 37 -9.67 -5.31 -11.41
CA ALA A 37 -8.95 -5.19 -12.68
C ALA A 37 -7.61 -4.45 -12.50
N ALA A 38 -7.59 -3.36 -11.72
CA ALA A 38 -6.35 -2.67 -11.35
C ALA A 38 -5.39 -3.58 -10.56
N PHE A 39 -5.91 -4.33 -9.58
CA PHE A 39 -5.12 -5.28 -8.81
C PHE A 39 -4.51 -6.39 -9.67
N ASN A 40 -5.28 -6.93 -10.62
CA ASN A 40 -4.80 -7.96 -11.54
C ASN A 40 -3.69 -7.43 -12.46
N GLN A 41 -3.76 -6.16 -12.86
CA GLN A 41 -2.69 -5.52 -13.62
C GLN A 41 -1.39 -5.43 -12.78
N LEU A 42 -1.48 -5.07 -11.50
CA LEU A 42 -0.32 -5.11 -10.60
C LEU A 42 0.27 -6.53 -10.48
N GLN A 43 -0.57 -7.58 -10.43
CA GLN A 43 -0.07 -8.96 -10.42
C GLN A 43 0.66 -9.31 -11.74
N THR A 44 0.19 -8.77 -12.86
CA THR A 44 0.87 -8.91 -14.15
C THR A 44 2.24 -8.25 -14.14
N TYR A 45 2.35 -7.01 -13.62
CA TYR A 45 3.65 -6.35 -13.47
C TYR A 45 4.59 -7.13 -12.55
N LYS A 46 4.09 -7.63 -11.41
CA LYS A 46 4.90 -8.43 -10.48
C LYS A 46 5.49 -9.68 -11.13
N ARG A 47 4.76 -10.31 -12.06
CA ARG A 47 5.21 -11.51 -12.77
C ARG A 47 6.18 -11.18 -13.92
N GLU A 48 5.91 -10.11 -14.65
CA GLU A 48 6.59 -9.86 -15.94
C GLU A 48 7.70 -8.80 -15.88
N ILE A 49 7.67 -7.92 -14.88
CA ILE A 49 8.73 -6.95 -14.61
C ILE A 49 9.07 -6.89 -13.10
N PRO A 50 9.43 -8.02 -12.47
CA PRO A 50 9.64 -8.10 -11.03
C PRO A 50 10.71 -7.13 -10.50
N SER A 51 11.70 -6.74 -11.31
CA SER A 51 12.73 -5.76 -10.94
C SER A 51 12.17 -4.39 -10.52
N LEU A 52 10.99 -4.01 -11.02
CA LEU A 52 10.29 -2.79 -10.59
C LEU A 52 9.96 -2.82 -9.08
N PHE A 53 9.78 -4.00 -8.50
CA PHE A 53 9.27 -4.17 -7.14
C PHE A 53 10.36 -4.44 -6.10
N THR A 54 11.65 -4.49 -6.48
CA THR A 54 12.77 -4.73 -5.56
C THR A 54 12.77 -3.77 -4.36
N TYR A 55 12.47 -2.49 -4.59
CA TYR A 55 12.40 -1.48 -3.55
C TYR A 55 10.98 -1.09 -3.17
N ASN A 56 9.95 -1.73 -3.74
CA ASN A 56 8.58 -1.28 -3.59
C ASN A 56 8.17 -1.23 -2.10
N ALA A 57 7.70 -0.07 -1.68
CA ALA A 57 7.11 0.17 -0.38
C ALA A 57 5.64 -0.27 -0.37
N LEU A 58 4.85 0.30 -1.27
CA LEU A 58 3.41 0.16 -1.30
C LEU A 58 2.87 0.12 -2.74
N LEU A 59 1.68 -0.44 -2.88
CA LEU A 59 0.92 -0.51 -4.12
C LEU A 59 -0.40 0.21 -3.95
N VAL A 60 -0.85 0.93 -4.98
CA VAL A 60 -2.15 1.60 -5.02
C VAL A 60 -2.94 1.14 -6.23
N ILE A 61 -4.24 0.92 -6.03
CA ILE A 61 -5.20 0.64 -7.08
C ILE A 61 -6.35 1.64 -6.99
N SER A 62 -6.85 2.10 -8.13
CA SER A 62 -8.03 2.95 -8.19
C SER A 62 -8.83 2.72 -9.48
N ASP A 63 -10.15 2.89 -9.40
CA ASP A 63 -11.06 2.99 -10.54
C ASP A 63 -11.51 4.43 -10.81
N GLY A 64 -10.84 5.41 -10.20
CA GLY A 64 -11.11 6.84 -10.34
C GLY A 64 -12.06 7.41 -9.29
N LEU A 65 -12.88 6.58 -8.62
CA LEU A 65 -13.71 6.98 -7.49
C LEU A 65 -13.23 6.34 -6.19
N SER A 66 -13.03 5.02 -6.22
CA SER A 66 -12.49 4.26 -5.10
C SER A 66 -10.98 4.11 -5.21
N ALA A 67 -10.31 4.03 -4.07
CA ALA A 67 -8.87 3.82 -4.03
C ALA A 67 -8.45 3.00 -2.82
N ARG A 68 -7.53 2.06 -3.04
CA ARG A 68 -7.02 1.18 -2.00
C ARG A 68 -5.52 1.02 -2.12
N ALA A 69 -4.86 0.86 -0.98
CA ALA A 69 -3.45 0.55 -0.91
C ALA A 69 -3.18 -0.76 -0.18
N GLY A 70 -2.07 -1.40 -0.54
CA GLY A 70 -1.59 -2.63 0.08
C GLY A 70 -0.08 -2.77 -0.06
N SER A 71 0.49 -3.76 0.63
CA SER A 71 1.90 -4.13 0.47
C SER A 71 2.10 -5.03 -0.75
N LEU A 72 3.36 -5.23 -1.16
CA LEU A 72 3.72 -6.13 -2.26
C LEU A 72 3.20 -7.56 -2.07
N SER A 73 3.16 -8.05 -0.83
CA SER A 73 2.70 -9.41 -0.46
C SER A 73 1.20 -9.49 -0.16
N ALA A 74 0.48 -8.37 -0.15
CA ALA A 74 -0.92 -8.33 0.24
C ALA A 74 -1.83 -8.98 -0.81
N PRO A 75 -2.77 -9.88 -0.41
CA PRO A 75 -3.87 -10.26 -1.28
C PRO A 75 -4.84 -9.09 -1.45
N PHE A 76 -5.73 -9.16 -2.45
CA PHE A 76 -6.73 -8.11 -2.72
C PHE A 76 -7.59 -7.76 -1.49
N SER A 77 -7.96 -8.76 -0.67
CA SER A 77 -8.72 -8.56 0.57
C SER A 77 -8.00 -7.71 1.63
N ARG A 78 -6.69 -7.52 1.49
CA ARG A 78 -5.86 -6.68 2.36
C ARG A 78 -5.50 -5.33 1.73
N PHE A 79 -5.99 -5.06 0.51
CA PHE A 79 -5.99 -3.70 -0.02
C PHE A 79 -7.12 -2.92 0.65
N SER A 80 -6.76 -1.83 1.32
CA SER A 80 -7.67 -1.05 2.17
C SER A 80 -7.69 0.41 1.76
N GLN A 81 -8.84 1.04 1.96
CA GLN A 81 -9.03 2.48 1.82
C GLN A 81 -8.19 3.24 2.86
N TRP A 82 -7.67 4.40 2.47
CA TRP A 82 -7.19 5.41 3.41
C TRP A 82 -8.34 6.33 3.83
N LYS A 83 -8.40 6.70 5.11
CA LYS A 83 -9.42 7.60 5.64
C LYS A 83 -8.80 8.89 6.15
N ARG A 84 -9.48 10.02 5.88
CA ARG A 84 -9.09 11.33 6.40
C ARG A 84 -9.42 11.40 7.89
N LYS A 85 -8.46 11.88 8.67
CA LYS A 85 -8.65 12.26 10.07
C LYS A 85 -9.01 13.74 10.13
N LEU A 86 -10.13 14.07 10.77
CA LEU A 86 -10.63 15.43 10.95
C LEU A 86 -9.93 16.12 12.14
N SER A 87 -10.07 17.45 12.24
CA SER A 87 -9.42 18.27 13.27
C SER A 87 -9.82 17.92 14.71
N ASN A 88 -11.00 17.33 14.90
CA ASN A 88 -11.52 16.84 16.18
C ASN A 88 -11.10 15.38 16.47
N ASP A 89 -10.05 14.87 15.80
CA ASP A 89 -9.55 13.51 15.92
C ASP A 89 -10.48 12.39 15.42
N THR A 90 -11.63 12.71 14.82
CA THR A 90 -12.54 11.69 14.26
C THR A 90 -12.20 11.35 12.81
N ILE A 91 -12.80 10.29 12.28
CA ILE A 91 -12.62 9.85 10.91
C ILE A 91 -13.75 10.39 10.04
N GLU A 92 -13.41 10.96 8.89
CA GLU A 92 -14.38 11.36 7.87
C GLU A 92 -15.10 10.14 7.30
N ASN A 93 -16.43 10.12 7.40
CA ASN A 93 -17.30 9.01 6.99
C ASN A 93 -18.39 9.49 6.01
N THR A 94 -18.05 10.40 5.09
CA THR A 94 -18.95 10.88 4.05
C THR A 94 -18.88 9.94 2.83
N SER A 95 -20.04 9.52 2.33
CA SER A 95 -20.18 8.62 1.18
C SER A 95 -19.68 9.21 -0.14
N ASP A 96 -19.69 10.54 -0.25
CA ASP A 96 -19.46 11.25 -1.51
C ASP A 96 -18.00 11.74 -1.64
N THR A 97 -17.09 11.11 -0.92
CA THR A 97 -15.66 11.49 -0.95
C THR A 97 -14.91 10.75 -2.03
N ASN A 98 -14.08 11.49 -2.76
CA ASN A 98 -13.13 10.91 -3.70
C ASN A 98 -12.03 10.20 -2.89
N GLU A 99 -12.05 8.87 -2.87
CA GLU A 99 -11.12 8.07 -2.08
C GLU A 99 -9.68 8.19 -2.61
N LEU A 100 -9.52 8.39 -3.92
CA LEU A 100 -8.21 8.59 -4.52
C LEU A 100 -7.58 9.89 -4.05
N GLU A 101 -8.33 10.98 -4.03
CA GLU A 101 -7.88 12.27 -3.50
C GLU A 101 -7.49 12.15 -2.02
N ILE A 102 -8.33 11.54 -1.20
CA ILE A 102 -8.04 11.30 0.22
C ILE A 102 -6.76 10.46 0.41
N LEU A 103 -6.56 9.44 -0.42
CA LEU A 103 -5.36 8.60 -0.36
C LEU A 103 -4.12 9.38 -0.79
N VAL A 104 -4.21 10.18 -1.84
CA VAL A 104 -3.09 11.00 -2.33
C VAL A 104 -2.69 12.04 -1.30
N ASP A 105 -3.64 12.83 -0.79
CA ASP A 105 -3.38 13.90 0.16
C ASP A 105 -3.02 13.36 1.56
N GLY A 106 -3.59 12.22 1.93
CA GLY A 106 -3.45 11.64 3.27
C GLY A 106 -2.31 10.64 3.39
N MET A 107 -2.32 9.59 2.56
CA MET A 107 -1.35 8.49 2.64
C MET A 107 -0.05 8.81 1.89
N LEU A 108 -0.16 9.45 0.72
CA LEU A 108 0.98 9.69 -0.18
C LEU A 108 1.63 11.06 0.00
N ASN A 109 1.14 11.90 0.90
CA ASN A 109 1.89 13.11 1.27
C ASN A 109 3.26 12.71 1.84
N LYS A 110 4.23 13.61 1.66
CA LYS A 110 5.63 13.34 1.99
C LYS A 110 5.82 12.83 3.43
N GLN A 111 5.14 13.41 4.40
CA GLN A 111 5.31 13.06 5.81
C GLN A 111 4.77 11.66 6.09
N ALA A 112 3.50 11.42 5.73
CA ALA A 112 2.84 10.14 5.97
C ALA A 112 3.50 9.00 5.19
N LEU A 113 3.87 9.23 3.93
CA LEU A 113 4.54 8.22 3.11
C LEU A 113 5.90 7.81 3.71
N LEU A 114 6.72 8.78 4.12
CA LEU A 114 8.01 8.49 4.75
C LEU A 114 7.85 7.80 6.10
N ASP A 115 6.84 8.19 6.88
CA ASP A 115 6.54 7.55 8.16
C ASP A 115 6.07 6.10 7.97
N LEU A 116 5.18 5.87 6.98
CA LEU A 116 4.69 4.54 6.62
C LEU A 116 5.82 3.58 6.20
N VAL A 117 6.76 4.10 5.39
CA VAL A 117 7.93 3.34 4.93
C VAL A 117 8.87 3.01 6.08
N ARG A 118 9.12 3.96 6.99
CA ARG A 118 10.13 3.81 8.05
C ARG A 118 9.64 3.05 9.26
N HIS A 119 8.43 3.32 9.72
CA HIS A 119 7.97 2.88 11.05
C HIS A 119 6.74 1.96 11.01
N PHE A 120 6.01 1.91 9.89
CA PHE A 120 4.76 1.14 9.78
C PHE A 120 4.80 0.02 8.74
N THR A 121 6.00 -0.42 8.37
CA THR A 121 6.22 -1.59 7.52
C THR A 121 6.88 -2.69 8.33
N VAL A 122 6.30 -3.89 8.30
CA VAL A 122 6.84 -5.06 8.99
C VAL A 122 6.97 -6.24 8.04
N PHE A 123 7.94 -7.12 8.31
CA PHE A 123 8.17 -8.34 7.56
C PHE A 123 8.00 -9.54 8.49
N GLU A 124 6.99 -10.35 8.20
CA GLU A 124 6.73 -11.60 8.91
C GLU A 124 7.35 -12.76 8.14
N LYS A 125 8.06 -13.65 8.83
CA LYS A 125 8.63 -14.87 8.25
C LYS A 125 7.90 -16.08 8.80
N GLU A 126 7.38 -16.89 7.89
CA GLU A 126 6.72 -18.15 8.20
C GLU A 126 7.59 -19.30 7.68
N LYS A 127 7.89 -20.27 8.54
CA LYS A 127 8.61 -21.49 8.18
C LYS A 127 7.59 -22.61 8.04
N THR A 128 7.54 -23.24 6.87
CA THR A 128 6.74 -24.43 6.62
C THR A 128 7.66 -25.57 6.22
N GLU A 129 7.40 -26.76 6.73
CA GLU A 129 8.15 -27.96 6.42
C GLU A 129 7.18 -28.96 5.80
N ASP A 130 7.52 -29.44 4.60
CA ASP A 130 6.76 -30.48 3.94
C ASP A 130 7.00 -31.82 4.68
N PRO A 131 5.96 -32.46 5.25
CA PRO A 131 6.14 -33.67 6.04
C PRO A 131 6.54 -34.89 5.21
N GLU A 132 6.35 -34.89 3.88
CA GLU A 132 6.74 -35.99 3.00
C GLU A 132 8.14 -35.78 2.41
N THR A 133 8.48 -34.54 2.05
CA THR A 133 9.75 -34.22 1.38
C THR A 133 10.83 -33.66 2.31
N GLU A 134 10.48 -33.34 3.57
CA GLU A 134 11.30 -32.65 4.58
C GLU A 134 11.81 -31.27 4.10
N VAL A 135 11.26 -30.75 3.00
CA VAL A 135 11.68 -29.47 2.42
C VAL A 135 11.17 -28.32 3.29
N VAL A 136 12.11 -27.52 3.78
CA VAL A 136 11.83 -26.29 4.54
C VAL A 136 11.66 -25.11 3.57
N THR A 137 10.49 -24.48 3.61
CA THR A 137 10.19 -23.23 2.91
C THR A 137 10.07 -22.08 3.89
N ILE A 138 10.77 -20.96 3.63
CA ILE A 138 10.61 -19.72 4.39
C ILE A 138 9.89 -18.70 3.52
N LYS A 139 8.66 -18.37 3.90
CA LYS A 139 7.86 -17.34 3.25
C LYS A 139 7.99 -16.03 4.01
N THR A 140 8.41 -14.96 3.31
CA THR A 140 8.43 -13.61 3.88
C THR A 140 7.21 -12.83 3.39
N THR A 141 6.38 -12.38 4.32
CA THR A 141 5.18 -11.57 4.06
C THR A 141 5.42 -10.14 4.53
N LYS A 142 5.42 -9.19 3.60
CA LYS A 142 5.44 -7.77 3.91
C LYS A 142 4.04 -7.31 4.32
N LYS A 143 3.93 -6.55 5.40
CA LYS A 143 2.69 -5.88 5.84
C LYS A 143 2.95 -4.38 6.00
N ILE A 144 1.93 -3.58 5.71
CA ILE A 144 1.92 -2.14 5.93
C ILE A 144 0.69 -1.78 6.76
N ALA A 145 0.81 -0.80 7.65
CA ALA A 145 -0.28 -0.42 8.53
C ALA A 145 -1.49 0.14 7.76
N ALA A 146 -2.69 -0.18 8.22
CA ALA A 146 -3.91 0.51 7.82
C ALA A 146 -4.03 1.87 8.53
N TYR A 147 -4.89 2.77 8.02
CA TYR A 147 -5.03 4.13 8.53
C TYR A 147 -5.28 4.20 10.05
N HIS A 148 -6.08 3.28 10.61
CA HIS A 148 -6.41 3.28 12.03
C HIS A 148 -5.20 2.88 12.89
N GLN A 149 -4.37 1.95 12.41
CA GLN A 149 -3.13 1.57 13.08
C GLN A 149 -2.13 2.73 13.05
N TYR A 150 -2.02 3.40 11.90
CA TYR A 150 -1.17 4.58 11.72
C TYR A 150 -1.54 5.70 12.71
N TYR A 151 -2.80 6.13 12.73
CA TYR A 151 -3.23 7.22 13.60
C TYR A 151 -3.20 6.83 15.09
N ALA A 152 -3.53 5.59 15.44
CA ALA A 152 -3.52 5.15 16.84
C ALA A 152 -2.11 5.14 17.43
N VAL A 153 -1.14 4.61 16.69
CA VAL A 153 0.26 4.55 17.15
C VAL A 153 0.84 5.95 17.27
N ASN A 154 0.65 6.83 16.27
CA ASN A 154 1.15 8.20 16.35
C ASN A 154 0.54 8.98 17.53
N LYS A 155 -0.78 8.82 17.77
CA LYS A 155 -1.43 9.40 18.95
C LYS A 155 -0.86 8.86 20.28
N ALA A 156 -0.52 7.57 20.34
CA ALA A 156 0.11 6.98 21.52
C ALA A 156 1.52 7.54 21.74
N VAL A 157 2.33 7.66 20.69
CA VAL A 157 3.68 8.26 20.76
C VAL A 157 3.62 9.71 21.24
N GLU A 158 2.74 10.52 20.65
CA GLU A 158 2.51 11.91 21.09
C GLU A 158 2.11 12.01 22.56
N SER A 159 1.28 11.07 23.04
CA SER A 159 0.84 11.03 24.43
C SER A 159 2.00 10.72 25.39
N VAL A 160 2.90 9.82 24.99
CA VAL A 160 4.11 9.49 25.77
C VAL A 160 5.08 10.66 25.81
N LEU A 161 5.34 11.31 24.67
CA LEU A 161 6.23 12.48 24.60
C LEU A 161 5.72 13.60 25.53
N ARG A 162 4.42 13.90 25.47
CA ARG A 162 3.77 14.86 26.37
C ARG A 162 3.92 14.48 27.84
N ALA A 163 3.76 13.20 28.19
CA ALA A 163 3.93 12.72 29.56
C ALA A 163 5.38 12.81 30.06
N CYS A 164 6.35 12.68 29.14
CA CYS A 164 7.78 12.85 29.43
C CYS A 164 8.24 14.32 29.43
N GLY A 165 7.37 15.27 29.09
CA GLY A 165 7.71 16.69 29.02
C GLY A 165 8.62 17.05 27.84
N ILE A 166 8.63 16.22 26.78
CA ILE A 166 9.32 16.45 25.51
C ILE A 166 8.32 16.94 24.47
#